data_AF-A0AAV4LJE3-F1
#
_entry.id   AF-A0AAV4LJE3-F1
#
_cell.length_a   1.000
_cell.length_b   1.000
_cell.length_c   1.000
_cell.angle_alpha   90.00
_cell.angle_beta   90.00
_cell.angle_gamma   90.00
#
_symmetry.space_group_name_H-M   'P 1'
#
loop_
_entity.id
_entity.type
_entity.pdbx_description
1 polymer ?
#
loop_
_entity_poly.entity_id
_entity_poly.type
_entity_poly.pdbx_seq_one_letter_code
_entity_poly.pdbx_strand_id
1 'polypeptide(L)'
;MSVQDGVRLAKQLLYEEALKILEPLYQHDSQQFNKWDLYYYSKCLRKTGRLSESAKINKFLYRRFPQFEPNTNQYAWNLFDLYVKPSQEIKIDEELMMKVASFITENTRQDMYSPYERTVFTVLKYIKSKANPSYHQMMYWLDKAASESWNKS
;
A
#
# COMPACT_ATOMS: atom_id res chain seq x y z
N MET A 1 -0.37 -28.40 -10.45
CA MET A 1 -1.10 -27.11 -10.40
C MET A 1 -0.16 -26.03 -10.87
N SER A 2 -0.66 -25.09 -11.67
CA SER A 2 0.12 -24.01 -12.30
C SER A 2 -0.05 -22.68 -11.56
N VAL A 3 0.81 -21.69 -11.88
CA VAL A 3 0.64 -20.30 -11.42
C VAL A 3 -0.74 -19.77 -11.80
N GLN A 4 -1.25 -20.12 -12.98
CA GLN A 4 -2.55 -19.67 -13.47
C GLN A 4 -3.71 -20.23 -12.65
N ASP A 5 -3.59 -21.45 -12.10
CA ASP A 5 -4.60 -22.00 -11.18
C ASP A 5 -4.68 -21.18 -9.90
N GLY A 6 -3.52 -20.82 -9.33
CA GLY A 6 -3.44 -19.96 -8.15
C GLY A 6 -4.00 -18.56 -8.40
N VAL A 7 -3.67 -17.94 -9.53
CA VAL A 7 -4.19 -16.63 -9.92
C VAL A 7 -5.70 -16.66 -10.15
N ARG A 8 -6.24 -17.74 -10.72
CA ARG A 8 -7.69 -17.93 -10.88
C ARG A 8 -8.42 -17.94 -9.54
N LEU A 9 -7.89 -18.68 -8.55
CA LEU A 9 -8.44 -18.69 -7.18
C LEU A 9 -8.36 -17.30 -6.53
N ALA A 10 -7.24 -16.59 -6.70
CA ALA A 10 -7.07 -15.23 -6.19
C ALA A 10 -8.11 -14.25 -6.77
N LYS A 11 -8.43 -14.38 -8.06
CA LYS A 11 -9.50 -13.60 -8.73
C LYS A 11 -10.88 -13.92 -8.18
N GLN A 12 -11.10 -15.14 -7.69
CA GLN A 12 -12.33 -15.60 -7.02
C GLN A 12 -12.35 -15.25 -5.52
N LEU A 13 -11.38 -14.48 -5.02
CA LEU A 13 -11.23 -14.08 -3.62
C LEU A 13 -10.94 -15.25 -2.65
N LEU A 14 -10.55 -16.41 -3.18
CA LEU A 14 -10.13 -17.60 -2.43
C LEU A 14 -8.63 -17.49 -2.10
N TYR A 15 -8.29 -16.53 -1.23
CA TYR A 15 -6.91 -16.11 -1.01
C TYR A 15 -6.05 -17.17 -0.33
N GLU A 16 -6.58 -17.88 0.65
CA GLU A 16 -5.86 -18.95 1.36
C GLU A 16 -5.59 -20.14 0.43
N GLU A 17 -6.58 -20.54 -0.36
CA GLU A 17 -6.45 -21.59 -1.36
C GLU A 17 -5.48 -21.19 -2.46
N ALA A 18 -5.52 -19.93 -2.91
CA ALA A 18 -4.55 -19.42 -3.86
C ALA A 18 -3.12 -19.47 -3.30
N LEU A 19 -2.90 -19.12 -2.03
CA LEU A 19 -1.56 -19.19 -1.42
C LEU A 19 -1.02 -20.61 -1.35
N LYS A 20 -1.86 -21.62 -1.07
CA LYS A 20 -1.46 -23.04 -1.09
C LYS A 20 -0.85 -23.47 -2.43
N ILE A 21 -1.19 -22.79 -3.53
CA ILE A 21 -0.63 -23.02 -4.86
C ILE A 21 0.53 -22.07 -5.15
N LEU A 22 0.31 -20.76 -4.98
CA LEU A 22 1.24 -19.72 -5.43
C LEU A 22 2.54 -19.69 -4.62
N GLU A 23 2.47 -19.94 -3.32
CA GLU A 23 3.64 -19.82 -2.45
C GLU A 23 4.72 -20.88 -2.72
N PRO A 24 4.40 -22.19 -2.79
CA PRO A 24 5.40 -23.20 -3.17
C PRO A 24 5.99 -22.95 -4.57
N LEU A 25 5.17 -22.51 -5.53
CA LEU A 25 5.64 -22.19 -6.89
C LEU A 25 6.59 -20.99 -6.89
N TYR A 26 6.28 -19.95 -6.13
CA TYR A 26 7.12 -18.76 -6.00
C TYR A 26 8.45 -19.08 -5.31
N GLN A 27 8.43 -19.94 -4.29
CA GLN A 27 9.63 -20.39 -3.57
C GLN A 27 10.54 -21.28 -4.46
N HIS A 28 9.95 -22.12 -5.31
CA HIS A 28 10.69 -23.00 -6.21
C HIS A 28 11.32 -22.23 -7.38
N ASP A 29 10.52 -21.44 -8.10
CA ASP A 29 10.99 -20.62 -9.20
C ASP A 29 10.13 -19.36 -9.31
N SER A 30 10.66 -18.24 -8.82
CA SER A 30 9.99 -16.94 -8.90
C SER A 30 10.09 -16.28 -10.28
N GLN A 31 10.98 -16.75 -11.16
CA GLN A 31 11.19 -16.13 -12.48
C GLN A 31 10.05 -16.41 -13.47
N GLN A 32 9.32 -17.50 -13.27
CA GLN A 32 8.13 -17.81 -14.07
C GLN A 32 6.95 -16.85 -13.82
N PHE A 33 6.97 -16.06 -12.73
CA PHE A 33 5.89 -15.15 -12.40
C PHE A 33 6.02 -13.84 -13.19
N ASN A 34 4.98 -13.49 -13.94
CA ASN A 34 4.88 -12.17 -14.54
C ASN A 34 4.36 -11.13 -13.54
N LYS A 35 4.29 -9.86 -13.95
CA LYS A 35 3.84 -8.75 -13.09
C LYS A 35 2.43 -8.94 -12.49
N TRP A 36 1.51 -9.56 -13.24
CA TRP A 36 0.15 -9.84 -12.76
C TRP A 36 0.11 -11.00 -11.78
N ASP A 37 0.89 -12.04 -12.01
CA ASP A 37 1.00 -13.18 -11.08
C ASP A 37 1.53 -12.70 -9.72
N LEU A 38 2.59 -11.88 -9.72
CA LEU A 38 3.15 -11.27 -8.51
C LEU A 38 2.16 -10.30 -7.85
N TYR A 39 1.38 -9.55 -8.63
CA TYR A 39 0.34 -8.67 -8.09
C TYR A 39 -0.72 -9.49 -7.34
N TYR A 40 -1.25 -10.55 -7.95
CA TYR A 40 -2.23 -11.41 -7.28
C TYR A 40 -1.64 -12.15 -6.09
N TYR A 41 -0.40 -12.64 -6.19
CA TYR A 41 0.31 -13.26 -5.07
C TYR A 41 0.45 -12.29 -3.88
N SER A 42 0.93 -11.07 -4.13
CA SER A 42 1.01 -10.03 -3.09
C SER A 42 -0.38 -9.68 -2.53
N LYS A 43 -1.43 -9.67 -3.36
CA LYS A 43 -2.80 -9.42 -2.91
C LYS A 43 -3.29 -10.51 -1.97
N CYS A 44 -3.00 -11.78 -2.26
CA CYS A 44 -3.29 -12.88 -1.36
C CYS A 44 -2.57 -12.72 -0.02
N LEU A 45 -1.26 -12.46 -0.04
CA LEU A 45 -0.48 -12.21 1.19
C LEU A 45 -1.09 -11.09 2.04
N ARG A 46 -1.50 -9.97 1.43
CA ARG A 46 -2.17 -8.87 2.16
C ARG A 46 -3.48 -9.34 2.80
N LYS A 47 -4.29 -10.08 2.04
CA LYS A 47 -5.64 -10.49 2.45
C LYS A 47 -5.64 -11.57 3.54
N THR A 48 -4.52 -12.28 3.71
CA THR A 48 -4.31 -13.26 4.78
C THR A 48 -3.47 -12.71 5.94
N GLY A 49 -3.31 -11.38 6.03
CA GLY A 49 -2.63 -10.72 7.15
C GLY A 49 -1.11 -10.67 7.06
N ARG A 50 -0.50 -11.21 5.99
CA ARG A 50 0.96 -11.22 5.75
C ARG A 50 1.42 -9.93 5.09
N LEU A 51 1.11 -8.81 5.74
CA LEU A 51 1.25 -7.45 5.20
C LEU A 51 2.70 -7.09 4.82
N SER A 52 3.66 -7.40 5.70
CA SER A 52 5.08 -7.12 5.47
C SER A 52 5.64 -7.88 4.26
N GLU A 53 5.18 -9.10 4.03
CA GLU A 53 5.60 -9.91 2.88
C GLU A 53 4.97 -9.39 1.59
N SER A 54 3.68 -9.04 1.63
CA SER A 54 3.01 -8.36 0.53
C SER A 54 3.75 -7.09 0.11
N ALA A 55 4.14 -6.24 1.07
CA ALA A 55 4.89 -5.02 0.81
C ALA A 55 6.26 -5.27 0.15
N LYS A 56 6.96 -6.37 0.48
CA LYS A 56 8.22 -6.76 -0.17
C LYS A 56 8.01 -7.07 -1.66
N ILE A 57 6.97 -7.85 -1.99
CA ILE A 57 6.62 -8.16 -3.39
C ILE A 57 6.21 -6.89 -4.13
N ASN A 58 5.39 -6.03 -3.52
CA ASN A 58 4.97 -4.79 -4.17
C ASN A 58 6.11 -3.80 -4.39
N LYS A 59 7.09 -3.73 -3.48
CA LYS A 59 8.32 -2.95 -3.66
C LYS A 59 9.16 -3.46 -4.83
N PHE A 60 9.28 -4.78 -4.97
CA PHE A 60 9.95 -5.40 -6.12
C PHE A 60 9.23 -5.02 -7.43
N LEU A 61 7.91 -5.19 -7.48
CA LEU A 61 7.09 -4.80 -8.64
C LEU A 61 7.21 -3.32 -8.98
N TYR A 62 7.18 -2.43 -7.98
CA TYR A 62 7.29 -0.99 -8.18
C TYR A 62 8.63 -0.62 -8.81
N ARG A 63 9.74 -1.22 -8.34
CA ARG A 63 11.07 -1.00 -8.91
C ARG A 63 11.19 -1.53 -10.33
N ARG A 64 10.58 -2.67 -10.64
CA ARG A 64 10.71 -3.34 -11.94
C ARG A 64 9.73 -2.83 -13.00
N PHE A 65 8.55 -2.40 -12.57
CA PHE A 65 7.42 -1.98 -13.41
C PHE A 65 6.75 -0.73 -12.83
N PRO A 66 7.42 0.43 -12.82
CA PRO A 66 6.93 1.65 -12.16
C PRO A 66 5.60 2.17 -12.72
N GLN A 67 5.30 1.89 -13.99
CA GLN A 67 4.05 2.28 -14.66
C GLN A 67 2.87 1.32 -14.36
N PHE A 68 3.05 0.32 -13.50
CA PHE A 68 2.00 -0.63 -13.16
C PHE A 68 1.12 -0.10 -12.02
N GLU A 69 0.23 0.86 -12.36
CA GLU A 69 -0.64 1.55 -11.39
C GLU A 69 -1.37 0.62 -10.40
N PRO A 70 -1.92 -0.56 -10.78
CA PRO A 70 -2.54 -1.47 -9.82
C PRO A 70 -1.60 -1.88 -8.68
N ASN A 71 -0.33 -2.13 -8.99
CA ASN A 71 0.67 -2.43 -7.97
C ASN A 71 1.00 -1.19 -7.13
N THR A 72 1.19 -0.02 -7.74
CA THR A 72 1.51 1.21 -7.00
C THR A 72 0.43 1.53 -5.97
N ASN A 73 -0.85 1.41 -6.35
CA ASN A 73 -1.96 1.63 -5.43
C ASN A 73 -1.99 0.58 -4.30
N GLN A 74 -1.81 -0.70 -4.62
CA GLN A 74 -1.75 -1.75 -3.59
C GLN A 74 -0.54 -1.60 -2.66
N TYR A 75 0.60 -1.17 -3.21
CA TYR A 75 1.81 -0.91 -2.44
C TYR A 75 1.57 0.23 -1.44
N ALA A 76 0.96 1.33 -1.91
CA ALA A 76 0.62 2.46 -1.08
C ALA A 76 -0.31 2.06 0.08
N TRP A 77 -1.31 1.19 -0.16
CA TRP A 77 -2.16 0.64 0.90
C TRP A 77 -1.37 -0.18 1.92
N ASN A 78 -0.43 -1.01 1.46
CA ASN A 78 0.42 -1.78 2.36
C ASN A 78 1.31 -0.88 3.22
N LEU A 79 1.90 0.14 2.61
CA LEU A 79 2.74 1.10 3.32
C LEU A 79 1.94 1.93 4.33
N PHE A 80 0.72 2.34 3.97
CA PHE A 80 -0.19 3.05 4.87
C PHE A 80 -0.45 2.22 6.14
N ASP A 81 -0.85 0.96 5.98
CA ASP A 81 -1.17 0.09 7.12
C ASP A 81 0.07 -0.26 7.96
N LEU A 82 1.26 -0.35 7.35
CA LEU A 82 2.50 -0.66 8.08
C LEU A 82 3.08 0.54 8.85
N TYR A 83 3.05 1.73 8.25
CA TYR A 83 3.90 2.85 8.70
C TYR A 83 3.14 4.15 8.99
N VAL A 84 1.94 4.34 8.43
CA VAL A 84 1.15 5.57 8.65
C VAL A 84 0.04 5.36 9.67
N LYS A 85 -0.58 4.19 9.63
CA LYS A 85 -1.59 3.75 10.60
C LYS A 85 -1.12 2.47 11.33
N PRO A 86 0.06 2.49 11.99
CA PRO A 86 0.48 1.33 12.75
C PRO A 86 -0.49 1.04 13.89
N SER A 87 -0.54 -0.22 14.32
CA SER A 87 -1.31 -0.62 15.50
C SER A 87 -0.85 0.17 16.73
N GLN A 88 -1.72 0.27 17.75
CA GLN A 88 -1.43 1.01 19.00
C GLN A 88 -0.18 0.50 19.74
N GLU A 89 0.27 -0.70 19.42
CA GLU A 89 1.39 -1.40 20.06
C GLU A 89 2.76 -1.01 19.48
N ILE A 90 2.81 -0.33 18.32
CA ILE A 90 4.06 -0.01 17.63
C ILE A 90 4.37 1.48 17.78
N LYS A 91 5.55 1.80 18.32
CA LYS A 91 6.07 3.16 18.34
C LYS A 91 6.24 3.67 16.92
N ILE A 92 5.61 4.79 16.61
CA ILE A 92 5.72 5.46 15.31
C ILE A 92 7.16 5.98 15.16
N ASP A 93 7.87 5.48 14.15
CA ASP A 93 9.02 6.17 13.58
C ASP A 93 8.51 7.31 12.71
N GLU A 94 8.61 8.53 13.24
CA GLU A 94 8.07 9.71 12.59
C GLU A 94 8.73 10.00 11.24
N GLU A 95 10.05 9.83 11.14
CA GLU A 95 10.77 10.10 9.91
C GLU A 95 10.32 9.13 8.80
N LEU A 96 10.20 7.85 9.16
CA LEU A 96 9.70 6.82 8.25
C LEU A 96 8.23 7.07 7.86
N MET A 97 7.39 7.42 8.83
CA MET A 97 5.98 7.76 8.59
C MET A 97 5.87 8.90 7.57
N MET A 98 6.61 9.99 7.75
CA MET A 98 6.55 11.16 6.85
C MET A 98 7.09 10.84 5.45
N LYS A 99 8.17 10.04 5.35
CA LYS A 99 8.70 9.55 4.06
C LYS A 99 7.67 8.70 3.32
N VAL A 100 7.01 7.78 4.02
CA VAL A 100 5.97 6.91 3.44
C VAL A 100 4.75 7.72 3.04
N ALA A 101 4.32 8.66 3.89
CA ALA A 101 3.16 9.50 3.59
C ALA A 101 3.39 10.34 2.32
N SER A 102 4.59 10.90 2.16
CA SER A 102 4.98 11.64 0.96
C SER A 102 4.92 10.75 -0.28
N PHE A 103 5.54 9.56 -0.21
CA PHE A 103 5.47 8.56 -1.29
C PHE A 103 4.02 8.27 -1.70
N ILE A 104 3.12 8.03 -0.75
CA ILE A 104 1.72 7.75 -1.04
C ILE A 104 1.07 8.91 -1.79
N THR A 105 1.21 10.14 -1.29
CA THR A 105 0.59 11.32 -1.91
C THR A 105 1.22 11.75 -3.23
N GLU A 106 2.41 11.27 -3.56
CA GLU A 106 3.09 11.57 -4.83
C GLU A 106 2.80 10.50 -5.90
N ASN A 107 2.44 9.28 -5.49
CA ASN A 107 2.34 8.12 -6.38
C ASN A 107 0.93 7.52 -6.46
N THR A 108 -0.07 8.14 -5.81
CA THR A 108 -1.47 7.73 -5.91
C THR A 108 -2.36 8.92 -6.26
N ARG A 109 -3.50 8.64 -6.89
CA ARG A 109 -4.51 9.65 -7.23
C ARG A 109 -5.32 9.99 -5.99
N GLN A 110 -5.86 11.21 -5.88
CA GLN A 110 -6.79 11.55 -4.81
C GLN A 110 -8.20 11.04 -5.14
N ASP A 111 -8.40 9.73 -4.99
CA ASP A 111 -9.70 9.08 -5.21
C ASP A 111 -10.09 8.10 -4.09
N MET A 112 -11.33 7.61 -4.15
CA MET A 112 -11.91 6.71 -3.14
C MET A 112 -11.26 5.32 -3.07
N TYR A 113 -10.47 4.92 -4.07
CA TYR A 113 -9.80 3.62 -4.16
C TYR A 113 -8.32 3.70 -3.76
N SER A 114 -7.81 4.91 -3.54
CA SER A 114 -6.46 5.19 -3.08
C SER A 114 -6.36 5.39 -1.57
N PRO A 115 -5.16 5.21 -0.98
CA PRO A 115 -4.89 5.62 0.40
C PRO A 115 -4.57 7.11 0.54
N TYR A 116 -4.68 7.94 -0.51
CA TYR A 116 -4.22 9.33 -0.53
C TYR A 116 -4.82 10.14 0.61
N GLU A 117 -6.14 10.33 0.61
CA GLU A 117 -6.80 11.20 1.59
C GLU A 117 -6.66 10.65 3.01
N ARG A 118 -6.72 9.32 3.16
CA ARG A 118 -6.53 8.67 4.46
C ARG A 118 -5.14 8.94 5.03
N THR A 119 -4.12 8.96 4.18
CA THR A 119 -2.76 9.32 4.55
C THR A 119 -2.71 10.77 5.03
N VAL A 120 -3.23 11.70 4.23
CA VAL A 120 -3.27 13.13 4.58
C VAL A 120 -3.95 13.36 5.93
N PHE A 121 -5.15 12.82 6.14
CA PHE A 121 -5.88 13.02 7.38
C PHE A 121 -5.23 12.34 8.59
N THR A 122 -4.58 11.19 8.39
CA THR A 122 -3.87 10.49 9.46
C THR A 122 -2.63 11.27 9.90
N VAL A 123 -1.88 11.83 8.94
CA VAL A 123 -0.73 12.70 9.23
C VAL A 123 -1.17 13.99 9.93
N LEU A 124 -2.25 14.63 9.48
CA LEU A 124 -2.82 15.81 10.15
C LEU A 124 -3.23 15.52 11.60
N LYS A 125 -3.92 14.39 11.82
CA LYS A 125 -4.31 13.95 13.17
C LYS A 125 -3.08 13.71 14.04
N TYR A 126 -2.03 13.10 13.50
CA TYR A 126 -0.77 12.86 14.21
C TYR A 126 -0.09 14.18 14.60
N ILE A 127 0.08 15.13 13.67
CA ILE A 127 0.69 16.44 13.96
C ILE A 127 -0.11 17.19 15.04
N LYS A 128 -1.44 17.21 14.92
CA LYS A 128 -2.34 17.85 15.89
C LYS A 128 -2.24 17.24 17.30
N SER A 129 -1.89 15.95 17.40
CA SER A 129 -1.80 15.25 18.69
C SER A 129 -0.53 15.56 19.49
N LYS A 130 0.46 16.23 18.87
CA LYS A 130 1.72 16.57 19.53
C LYS A 130 1.56 17.73 20.51
N ALA A 131 2.43 17.79 21.51
CA ALA A 131 2.49 18.91 22.47
C ALA A 131 2.74 20.26 21.77
N ASN A 132 3.61 20.28 20.76
CA ASN A 132 3.90 21.45 19.93
C ASN A 132 3.64 21.12 18.45
N PRO A 133 2.39 21.27 17.95
CA PRO A 133 2.06 21.03 16.56
C PRO A 133 2.79 22.01 15.63
N SER A 134 3.35 21.51 14.53
CA SER A 134 3.94 22.35 13.49
C SER A 134 2.86 22.86 12.54
N TYR A 135 2.49 24.14 12.70
CA TYR A 135 1.50 24.78 11.81
C TYR A 135 1.94 24.78 10.34
N HIS A 136 3.24 24.94 10.08
CA HIS A 136 3.77 24.86 8.72
C HIS A 136 3.51 23.50 8.08
N GLN A 137 3.78 22.40 8.79
CA GLN A 137 3.46 21.06 8.31
C GLN A 137 1.95 20.86 8.17
N MET A 138 1.15 21.36 9.11
CA MET A 138 -0.32 21.26 9.01
C MET A 138 -0.85 21.95 7.75
N MET A 139 -0.39 23.17 7.44
CA MET A 139 -0.79 23.88 6.22
C MET A 139 -0.40 23.10 4.97
N TYR A 140 0.83 22.60 4.89
CA TYR A 140 1.29 21.76 3.77
C TYR A 140 0.39 20.54 3.52
N TRP A 141 -0.03 19.85 4.59
CA TRP A 141 -0.91 18.69 4.47
C TRP A 141 -2.37 19.07 4.21
N LEU A 142 -2.84 20.23 4.67
CA LEU A 142 -4.17 20.76 4.34
C LEU A 142 -4.28 21.14 2.87
N ASP A 143 -3.24 21.73 2.28
CA ASP A 143 -3.22 22.07 0.85
C ASP A 143 -3.38 20.81 -0.02
N LYS A 144 -2.75 19.70 0.37
CA LYS A 144 -2.92 18.39 -0.29
C LYS A 144 -4.34 17.82 -0.15
N ALA A 145 -5.06 18.14 0.92
CA ALA A 145 -6.46 17.72 1.06
C ALA A 145 -7.38 18.54 0.11
N ALA A 146 -7.03 19.81 -0.13
CA ALA A 146 -7.86 20.76 -0.86
C ALA A 146 -7.78 20.62 -2.39
N SER A 147 -6.66 20.11 -2.94
CA SER A 147 -6.33 20.24 -4.36
C SER A 147 -7.27 19.55 -5.36
N GLU A 148 -8.11 18.59 -4.97
CA GLU A 148 -9.13 18.00 -5.88
C GLU A 148 -10.58 18.06 -5.35
N SER A 149 -10.79 18.29 -4.05
CA SER A 149 -12.12 18.28 -3.43
C SER A 149 -12.89 19.59 -3.62
N TRP A 150 -12.21 20.72 -3.82
CA TRP A 150 -12.84 22.05 -3.94
C TRP A 150 -13.12 22.52 -5.37
N ASN A 151 -12.65 21.81 -6.39
CA ASN A 151 -12.89 22.15 -7.81
C ASN A 151 -14.13 21.46 -8.41
N LYS A 152 -14.99 20.86 -7.58
CA LYS A 152 -16.24 20.21 -7.98
C LYS A 152 -17.50 20.85 -7.38
N SER A 153 -17.44 22.13 -7.02
CA SER A 153 -18.60 22.93 -6.60
C SER A 153 -19.05 23.88 -7.69
#